data_AF-A0A2V7L5T4-F1
#
_entry.id   AF-A0A2V7L5T4-F1
#
_cell.length_a   1.000
_cell.length_b   1.000
_cell.length_c   1.000
_cell.angle_alpha   90.00
_cell.angle_beta   90.00
_cell.angle_gamma   90.00
#
_symmetry.space_group_name_H-M   'P 1'
#
loop_
_entity.id
_entity.type
_entity.pdbx_description
1 polymer ?
#
loop_
_entity_poly.entity_id
_entity_poly.type
_entity_poly.pdbx_seq_one_letter_code
_entity_poly.pdbx_strand_id
1 'polypeptide(L)'
;MSDTFFSGAPHWTWWIILYFFVGGIAGGAALLATVLDGFGGPEDRPVVRSGYNVAAVGAILSGALLTIDLGRPLRFWHMLFQSANFPAIMFKGWSPISFGAWGLLLFGLFSVLAALGGMAEEGRLHNPALRAVGGVVRGGLAKLVGALAGLLGVFIAGYTGVLLSVTNRPIWADSP
;
A
#
# COMPACT_ATOMS: atom_id res chain seq x y z
N MET A 1 -31.91 -10.20 20.51
CA MET A 1 -30.72 -10.21 19.62
C MET A 1 -30.23 -8.79 19.52
N SER A 2 -28.92 -8.56 19.42
CA SER A 2 -28.42 -7.18 19.28
C SER A 2 -28.86 -6.58 17.96
N ASP A 3 -29.23 -5.29 17.96
CA ASP A 3 -29.55 -4.54 16.73
C ASP A 3 -28.34 -4.46 15.78
N THR A 4 -27.14 -4.77 16.30
CA THR A 4 -25.88 -4.93 15.56
C THR A 4 -26.00 -5.87 14.35
N PHE A 5 -26.83 -6.92 14.43
CA PHE A 5 -26.98 -7.94 13.38
C PHE A 5 -27.92 -7.53 12.24
N PHE A 6 -28.67 -6.42 12.38
CA PHE A 6 -29.62 -5.95 11.38
C PHE A 6 -29.03 -4.80 10.55
N SER A 7 -28.25 -5.14 9.53
CA SER A 7 -27.63 -4.20 8.60
C SER A 7 -28.00 -4.53 7.16
N GLY A 8 -28.37 -3.51 6.37
CA GLY A 8 -28.47 -3.63 4.91
C GLY A 8 -27.14 -4.02 4.25
N ALA A 9 -27.22 -4.59 3.04
CA ALA A 9 -26.04 -5.00 2.29
C ALA A 9 -25.10 -3.81 2.01
N PRO A 10 -23.77 -4.00 2.16
CA PRO A 10 -22.82 -2.96 1.85
C PRO A 10 -22.71 -2.79 0.33
N HIS A 11 -22.65 -1.52 -0.11
CA HIS A 11 -22.61 -1.10 -1.51
C HIS A 11 -21.31 -1.41 -2.27
N TRP A 12 -20.25 -1.81 -1.57
CA TRP A 12 -18.97 -2.15 -2.18
C TRP A 12 -19.02 -3.45 -2.98
N THR A 13 -18.19 -3.57 -4.01
CA THR A 13 -18.13 -4.78 -4.82
C THR A 13 -17.13 -5.79 -4.26
N TRP A 14 -17.10 -6.99 -4.82
CA TRP A 14 -16.13 -8.05 -4.46
C TRP A 14 -14.66 -7.63 -4.62
N TRP A 15 -14.38 -6.58 -5.42
CA TRP A 15 -13.03 -6.04 -5.58
C TRP A 15 -12.42 -5.55 -4.27
N ILE A 16 -13.23 -5.00 -3.36
CA ILE A 16 -12.72 -4.51 -2.07
C ILE A 16 -12.24 -5.66 -1.17
N ILE A 17 -12.91 -6.81 -1.20
CA ILE A 17 -12.50 -7.99 -0.43
C ILE A 17 -11.11 -8.47 -0.90
N LEU A 18 -10.92 -8.53 -2.23
CA LEU A 18 -9.62 -8.88 -2.82
C LEU A 18 -8.55 -7.86 -2.47
N TYR A 19 -8.88 -6.56 -2.50
CA TYR A 19 -7.99 -5.50 -2.08
C TYR A 19 -7.56 -5.68 -0.61
N PHE A 20 -8.48 -5.97 0.31
CA PHE A 20 -8.13 -6.18 1.71
C PHE A 20 -7.17 -7.34 1.90
N PHE A 21 -7.43 -8.45 1.21
CA PHE A 21 -6.57 -9.62 1.29
C PHE A 21 -5.16 -9.33 0.72
N VAL A 22 -5.10 -8.81 -0.51
CA VAL A 22 -3.83 -8.52 -1.19
C VAL A 22 -3.06 -7.38 -0.50
N GLY A 23 -3.77 -6.33 -0.08
CA GLY A 23 -3.21 -5.20 0.65
C GLY A 23 -2.66 -5.60 2.03
N GLY A 24 -3.35 -6.49 2.74
CA GLY A 24 -2.87 -7.06 3.99
C GLY A 24 -1.61 -7.91 3.81
N ILE A 25 -1.57 -8.76 2.78
CA ILE A 25 -0.36 -9.53 2.42
C ILE A 25 0.80 -8.58 2.06
N ALA A 26 0.53 -7.56 1.25
CA ALA A 26 1.53 -6.60 0.83
C ALA A 26 2.12 -5.84 2.03
N GLY A 27 1.27 -5.32 2.92
CA GLY A 27 1.69 -4.60 4.11
C GLY A 27 2.47 -5.48 5.09
N GLY A 28 1.99 -6.71 5.32
CA GLY A 28 2.69 -7.70 6.15
C GLY A 28 4.05 -8.10 5.58
N ALA A 29 4.14 -8.34 4.27
CA ALA A 29 5.40 -8.65 3.59
C ALA A 29 6.41 -7.49 3.67
N ALA A 30 5.94 -6.24 3.51
CA ALA A 30 6.78 -5.06 3.67
C ALA A 30 7.30 -4.93 5.11
N LEU A 31 6.43 -5.12 6.11
CA LEU A 31 6.84 -5.10 7.52
C LEU A 31 7.90 -6.16 7.82
N LEU A 32 7.66 -7.41 7.40
CA LEU A 32 8.61 -8.51 7.62
C LEU A 32 9.96 -8.23 6.94
N ALA A 33 9.94 -7.77 5.69
CA ALA A 33 11.14 -7.39 4.97
C ALA A 33 11.92 -6.29 5.69
N THR A 34 11.24 -5.26 6.17
CA THR A 34 11.86 -4.14 6.88
C THR A 34 12.44 -4.53 8.24
N VAL A 35 11.76 -5.41 8.98
CA VAL A 35 12.30 -5.93 10.25
C VAL A 35 13.53 -6.78 10.00
N LEU A 36 13.50 -7.67 9.01
CA LEU A 36 14.65 -8.51 8.66
C LEU A 36 15.81 -7.68 8.06
N ASP A 37 15.54 -6.62 7.31
CA ASP A 37 16.61 -5.74 6.78
C ASP A 37 17.29 -4.92 7.89
N GLY A 38 16.54 -4.59 8.95
CA GLY A 38 17.04 -3.83 10.10
C GLY A 38 17.78 -4.68 11.14
N PHE A 39 17.28 -5.88 11.42
CA PHE A 39 17.74 -6.72 12.53
C PHE A 39 18.30 -8.09 12.12
N GLY A 40 18.07 -8.51 10.87
CA GLY A 40 18.46 -9.82 10.36
C GLY A 40 19.92 -9.90 9.91
N GLY A 41 20.33 -11.13 9.61
CA GLY A 41 21.67 -11.45 9.13
C GLY A 41 21.81 -11.38 7.60
N PRO A 42 23.03 -11.53 7.06
CA PRO A 42 23.25 -11.61 5.62
C PRO A 42 22.47 -12.75 4.94
N GLU A 43 22.17 -13.81 5.68
CA GLU A 43 21.37 -14.96 5.26
C GLU A 43 19.88 -14.66 5.02
N ASP A 44 19.34 -13.59 5.64
CA ASP A 44 17.95 -13.19 5.50
C ASP A 44 17.70 -12.34 4.23
N ARG A 45 18.76 -11.88 3.55
CA ARG A 45 18.66 -11.02 2.37
C ARG A 45 17.73 -11.55 1.26
N PRO A 46 17.73 -12.86 0.92
CA PRO A 46 16.78 -13.39 -0.07
C PRO A 46 15.31 -13.21 0.36
N VAL A 47 15.05 -13.34 1.67
CA VAL A 47 13.70 -13.18 2.25
C VAL A 47 13.29 -11.71 2.22
N VAL A 48 14.19 -10.79 2.63
CA VAL A 48 13.96 -9.34 2.54
C VAL A 48 13.57 -8.91 1.13
N ARG A 49 14.35 -9.34 0.14
CA ARG A 49 14.10 -9.01 -1.28
C ARG A 49 12.78 -9.58 -1.77
N SER A 50 12.48 -10.83 -1.42
CA SER A 50 11.20 -11.45 -1.77
C SER A 50 10.02 -10.73 -1.11
N GLY A 51 10.17 -10.30 0.14
CA GLY A 51 9.15 -9.53 0.86
C GLY A 51 8.88 -8.18 0.20
N TYR A 52 9.91 -7.42 -0.18
CA TYR A 52 9.70 -6.17 -0.93
C TYR A 52 9.10 -6.38 -2.33
N ASN A 53 9.46 -7.47 -3.02
CA ASN A 53 8.83 -7.82 -4.30
C ASN A 53 7.34 -8.14 -4.14
N VAL A 54 6.97 -8.92 -3.11
CA VAL A 54 5.57 -9.22 -2.79
C VAL A 54 4.82 -7.95 -2.40
N ALA A 55 5.42 -7.08 -1.61
CA ALA A 55 4.85 -5.79 -1.24
C ALA A 55 4.60 -4.90 -2.47
N ALA A 56 5.57 -4.81 -3.39
CA ALA A 56 5.45 -4.02 -4.61
C ALA A 56 4.32 -4.54 -5.52
N VAL A 57 4.30 -5.85 -5.79
CA VAL A 57 3.25 -6.47 -6.62
C VAL A 57 1.88 -6.30 -5.95
N GLY A 58 1.79 -6.57 -4.65
CA GLY A 58 0.55 -6.44 -3.90
C GLY A 58 0.03 -5.00 -3.84
N ALA A 59 0.92 -4.01 -3.73
CA ALA A 59 0.54 -2.59 -3.79
C ALA A 59 0.00 -2.19 -5.16
N ILE A 60 0.64 -2.64 -6.25
CA ILE A 60 0.17 -2.39 -7.62
C ILE A 60 -1.21 -3.02 -7.84
N LEU A 61 -1.38 -4.28 -7.45
CA LEU A 61 -2.65 -4.98 -7.55
C LEU A 61 -3.74 -4.29 -6.71
N SER A 62 -3.41 -3.87 -5.48
CA SER A 62 -4.31 -3.12 -4.60
C SER A 62 -4.76 -1.81 -5.23
N GLY A 63 -3.83 -1.04 -5.80
CA GLY A 63 -4.15 0.20 -6.52
C GLY A 63 -5.04 -0.04 -7.74
N ALA A 64 -4.76 -1.09 -8.51
CA ALA A 64 -5.58 -1.47 -9.67
C ALA A 64 -7.00 -1.89 -9.26
N LEU A 65 -7.15 -2.75 -8.25
CA LEU A 65 -8.44 -3.21 -7.74
C LEU A 65 -9.30 -2.04 -7.26
N LEU A 66 -8.74 -1.12 -6.47
CA LEU A 66 -9.45 0.07 -6.00
C LEU A 66 -9.79 1.04 -7.13
N THR A 67 -8.90 1.16 -8.13
CA THR A 67 -9.16 2.00 -9.30
C THR A 67 -10.34 1.48 -10.13
N ILE A 68 -10.48 0.16 -10.24
CA ILE A 68 -11.60 -0.49 -10.91
C ILE A 68 -12.89 -0.33 -10.09
N ASP A 69 -12.80 -0.48 -8.77
CA ASP A 69 -13.95 -0.35 -7.85
C ASP A 69 -14.58 1.05 -7.87
N LEU A 70 -13.83 2.11 -8.21
CA LEU A 70 -14.35 3.48 -8.40
C LEU A 70 -15.47 3.58 -9.45
N GLY A 71 -15.64 2.59 -10.34
CA GLY A 71 -16.61 2.58 -11.44
C GLY A 71 -16.27 3.52 -12.60
N ARG A 72 -15.41 4.52 -12.38
CA ARG A 72 -14.84 5.43 -13.39
C ARG A 72 -13.31 5.49 -13.23
N PRO A 73 -12.56 4.44 -13.62
CA PRO A 73 -11.14 4.29 -13.32
C PRO A 73 -10.28 5.44 -13.85
N LEU A 74 -10.64 6.00 -15.01
CA LEU A 74 -9.93 7.14 -15.63
C LEU A 74 -9.96 8.43 -14.77
N ARG A 75 -10.81 8.49 -13.74
CA ARG A 75 -10.91 9.65 -12.84
C ARG A 75 -10.10 9.50 -11.56
N PHE A 76 -9.41 8.38 -11.33
CA PHE A 76 -8.61 8.14 -10.13
C PHE A 76 -7.67 9.31 -9.78
N TRP A 77 -7.05 9.93 -10.79
CA TRP A 77 -6.13 11.05 -10.58
C TRP A 77 -6.77 12.25 -9.85
N HIS A 78 -8.10 12.42 -9.89
CA HIS A 78 -8.81 13.46 -9.13
C HIS A 78 -8.79 13.21 -7.61
N MET A 79 -8.46 12.00 -7.17
CA MET A 79 -8.23 11.70 -5.75
C MET A 79 -6.90 12.26 -5.26
N LEU A 80 -5.95 12.46 -6.17
CA LEU A 80 -4.60 12.94 -5.85
C LEU A 80 -4.41 14.42 -6.22
N PHE A 81 -5.05 14.89 -7.30
CA PHE A 81 -4.90 16.25 -7.79
C PHE A 81 -6.25 16.98 -7.92
N GLN A 82 -6.22 18.28 -7.69
CA GLN A 82 -7.36 19.16 -7.93
C GLN A 82 -7.47 19.43 -9.43
N SER A 83 -8.61 19.07 -10.03
CA SER A 83 -8.85 19.34 -11.46
C SER A 83 -8.93 20.82 -11.81
N ALA A 84 -9.46 21.64 -10.89
CA ALA A 84 -9.60 23.09 -11.11
C ALA A 84 -8.26 23.84 -11.07
N ASN A 85 -7.27 23.34 -10.32
CA ASN A 85 -5.99 24.01 -10.07
C ASN A 85 -4.81 23.06 -10.30
N PHE A 86 -4.81 22.29 -11.39
CA PHE A 86 -3.72 21.33 -11.64
C PHE A 86 -2.37 22.05 -11.73
N PRO A 87 -1.29 21.62 -11.01
CA PRO A 87 -1.10 20.34 -10.30
C PRO A 87 -1.29 20.39 -8.76
N ALA A 88 -2.17 21.24 -8.24
CA ALA A 88 -2.42 21.33 -6.79
C ALA A 88 -2.90 19.98 -6.21
N ILE A 89 -2.38 19.66 -5.03
CA ILE A 89 -2.63 18.42 -4.30
C ILE A 89 -4.07 18.40 -3.75
N MET A 90 -4.78 17.28 -3.95
CA MET A 90 -6.07 17.01 -3.32
C MET A 90 -5.83 16.25 -2.02
N PHE A 91 -5.92 16.94 -0.88
CA PHE A 91 -5.83 16.32 0.43
C PHE A 91 -6.95 16.82 1.34
N LYS A 92 -7.83 15.90 1.76
CA LYS A 92 -8.97 16.18 2.64
C LYS A 92 -8.71 15.55 4.00
N GLY A 93 -8.14 16.33 4.93
CA GLY A 93 -7.77 15.85 6.26
C GLY A 93 -8.93 15.35 7.14
N TRP A 94 -10.18 15.61 6.75
CA TRP A 94 -11.39 15.10 7.42
C TRP A 94 -11.96 13.84 6.75
N SER A 95 -11.41 13.41 5.61
CA SER A 95 -11.89 12.24 4.88
C SER A 95 -10.90 11.08 5.04
N PRO A 96 -11.27 10.00 5.73
CA PRO A 96 -10.45 8.80 5.83
C PRO A 96 -9.96 8.35 4.46
N ILE A 97 -10.87 8.22 3.47
CA ILE A 97 -10.56 7.80 2.10
C ILE A 97 -9.40 8.60 1.47
N SER A 98 -9.28 9.90 1.77
CA SER A 98 -8.15 10.72 1.29
C SER A 98 -6.81 10.24 1.86
N PHE A 99 -6.75 9.90 3.15
CA PHE A 99 -5.56 9.29 3.74
C PHE A 99 -5.24 7.93 3.12
N GLY A 100 -6.25 7.11 2.86
CA GLY A 100 -6.07 5.82 2.20
C GLY A 100 -5.45 5.93 0.81
N ALA A 101 -5.94 6.86 -0.01
CA ALA A 101 -5.44 7.09 -1.36
C ALA A 101 -3.95 7.51 -1.36
N TRP A 102 -3.59 8.47 -0.51
CA TRP A 102 -2.21 8.91 -0.36
C TRP A 102 -1.31 7.85 0.28
N GLY A 103 -1.80 7.17 1.30
CA GLY A 103 -1.09 6.07 1.96
C GLY A 103 -0.77 4.95 0.98
N LEU A 104 -1.73 4.56 0.14
CA LEU A 104 -1.53 3.49 -0.84
C LEU A 104 -0.55 3.90 -1.94
N LEU A 105 -0.64 5.15 -2.41
CA LEU A 105 0.28 5.70 -3.39
C LEU A 105 1.72 5.71 -2.86
N LEU A 106 1.93 6.23 -1.65
CA LEU A 106 3.25 6.29 -1.02
C LEU A 106 3.76 4.88 -0.71
N PHE A 107 2.90 4.00 -0.18
CA PHE A 107 3.25 2.60 0.07
C PHE A 107 3.70 1.91 -1.22
N GLY A 108 2.95 2.06 -2.31
CA GLY A 108 3.31 1.52 -3.61
C GLY A 108 4.63 2.09 -4.13
N LEU A 109 4.84 3.39 -4.03
CA LEU A 109 6.08 4.05 -4.44
C LEU A 109 7.29 3.48 -3.69
N PHE A 110 7.26 3.46 -2.36
CA PHE A 110 8.40 2.98 -1.56
C PHE A 110 8.61 1.47 -1.70
N SER A 111 7.53 0.68 -1.82
CA SER A 111 7.64 -0.76 -2.06
C SER A 111 8.29 -1.08 -3.40
N VAL A 112 7.91 -0.37 -4.47
CA VAL A 112 8.52 -0.51 -5.79
C VAL A 112 9.99 -0.06 -5.76
N LEU A 113 10.31 1.05 -5.10
CA LEU A 113 11.70 1.50 -4.96
C LEU A 113 12.55 0.48 -4.18
N ALA A 114 12.03 -0.09 -3.10
CA ALA A 114 12.73 -1.13 -2.34
C ALA A 114 12.96 -2.40 -3.18
N ALA A 115 11.95 -2.84 -3.92
CA ALA A 115 12.04 -3.96 -4.85
C ALA A 115 13.08 -3.71 -5.96
N LEU A 116 13.05 -2.54 -6.59
CA LEU A 116 14.01 -2.15 -7.63
C LEU A 116 15.44 -2.06 -7.08
N GLY A 117 15.64 -1.55 -5.87
CA GLY A 117 16.93 -1.54 -5.19
C GLY A 117 17.47 -2.96 -5.00
N GLY A 118 16.65 -3.86 -4.44
CA GLY A 118 17.02 -5.27 -4.26
C GLY A 118 17.34 -6.00 -5.56
N MET A 119 16.54 -5.78 -6.61
CA MET A 119 16.78 -6.39 -7.93
C MET A 119 18.01 -5.79 -8.63
N ALA A 120 18.34 -4.52 -8.39
CA ALA A 120 19.53 -3.88 -8.93
C ALA A 120 20.82 -4.42 -8.30
N GLU A 121 20.79 -4.77 -7.00
CA GLU A 121 21.89 -5.49 -6.34
C GLU A 121 22.10 -6.89 -6.90
N GLU A 122 21.02 -7.59 -7.28
CA GLU A 122 21.09 -8.92 -7.90
C GLU A 122 21.55 -8.88 -9.37
N GLY A 123 21.69 -7.69 -9.96
CA GLY A 123 21.99 -7.55 -11.39
C GLY A 123 20.86 -7.99 -12.32
N ARG A 124 19.65 -8.22 -11.80
CA ARG A 124 18.49 -8.76 -12.55
C ARG A 124 17.79 -7.73 -13.44
N LEU A 125 18.10 -6.45 -13.27
CA LEU A 125 17.53 -5.39 -14.11
C LEU A 125 18.30 -5.28 -15.42
N HIS A 126 17.66 -5.71 -16.52
CA HIS A 126 18.19 -5.52 -17.87
C HIS A 126 17.85 -4.15 -18.46
N ASN A 127 16.77 -3.51 -18.01
CA ASN A 127 16.38 -2.18 -18.48
C ASN A 127 17.27 -1.08 -17.84
N PRO A 128 17.97 -0.25 -18.62
CA PRO A 128 18.88 0.77 -18.11
C PRO A 128 18.19 1.83 -17.24
N ALA A 129 16.93 2.20 -17.55
CA ALA A 129 16.19 3.20 -16.78
C ALA A 129 15.84 2.68 -15.38
N LEU A 130 15.31 1.45 -15.30
CA LEU A 130 15.03 0.82 -14.01
C LEU A 130 16.32 0.63 -13.21
N ARG A 131 17.42 0.27 -13.89
CA ARG A 131 18.72 0.04 -13.23
C ARG A 131 19.28 1.34 -12.66
N ALA A 132 19.07 2.48 -13.33
CA ALA A 132 19.43 3.78 -12.78
C ALA A 132 18.63 4.08 -11.51
N VAL A 133 17.31 3.87 -11.53
CA VAL A 133 16.45 4.09 -10.35
C VAL A 133 16.83 3.17 -9.19
N GLY A 134 16.93 1.86 -9.42
CA GLY A 134 17.36 0.90 -8.40
C GLY A 134 18.81 1.13 -7.94
N GLY A 135 19.66 1.67 -8.82
CA GLY A 135 21.03 2.05 -8.53
C GLY A 135 21.16 3.23 -7.56
N VAL A 136 20.17 4.14 -7.54
CA VAL A 136 20.09 5.23 -6.57
C VAL A 136 19.72 4.69 -5.18
N VAL A 137 18.85 3.69 -5.11
CA VAL A 137 18.38 3.08 -3.85
C VAL A 137 19.42 2.07 -3.33
N ARG A 138 20.52 2.59 -2.77
CA ARG A 138 21.61 1.79 -2.20
C ARG A 138 22.03 2.27 -0.81
N GLY A 139 22.63 1.37 -0.03
CA GLY A 139 23.21 1.69 1.28
C GLY A 139 22.18 2.31 2.24
N GLY A 140 22.50 3.49 2.77
CA GLY A 140 21.61 4.19 3.72
C GLY A 140 20.25 4.57 3.13
N LEU A 141 20.18 4.91 1.84
CA LEU A 141 18.91 5.25 1.20
C LEU A 141 18.00 4.02 1.05
N ALA A 142 18.58 2.85 0.76
CA ALA A 142 17.83 1.60 0.71
C ALA A 142 17.17 1.29 2.06
N LYS A 143 17.91 1.47 3.16
CA LYS A 143 17.36 1.31 4.52
C LYS A 143 16.22 2.28 4.82
N LEU A 144 16.36 3.55 4.44
CA LEU A 144 15.29 4.54 4.62
C LEU A 144 14.05 4.21 3.78
N VAL A 145 14.23 3.83 2.52
CA VAL A 145 13.14 3.42 1.62
C VAL A 145 12.44 2.18 2.17
N GLY A 146 13.19 1.18 2.62
CA GLY A 146 12.66 -0.02 3.28
C GLY A 146 11.90 0.32 4.56
N ALA A 147 12.45 1.18 5.42
CA ALA A 147 11.78 1.63 6.64
C ALA A 147 10.42 2.31 6.34
N LEU A 148 10.40 3.21 5.35
CA LEU A 148 9.18 3.90 4.91
C LEU A 148 8.17 2.92 4.30
N ALA A 149 8.63 1.97 3.48
CA ALA A 149 7.77 0.92 2.93
C ALA A 149 7.14 0.06 4.04
N GLY A 150 7.92 -0.34 5.06
CA GLY A 150 7.43 -1.10 6.20
C GLY A 150 6.41 -0.33 7.05
N LEU A 151 6.71 0.93 7.39
CA LEU A 151 5.80 1.79 8.15
C LEU A 151 4.48 2.02 7.41
N LEU A 152 4.56 2.35 6.12
CA LEU A 152 3.37 2.53 5.28
C LEU A 152 2.63 1.20 5.04
N GLY A 153 3.34 0.08 5.02
CA GLY A 153 2.76 -1.26 4.97
C GLY A 153 1.90 -1.56 6.19
N VAL A 154 2.41 -1.25 7.39
CA VAL A 154 1.63 -1.33 8.64
C VAL A 154 0.42 -0.41 8.59
N PHE A 155 0.63 0.83 8.14
CA PHE A 155 -0.47 1.77 7.96
C PHE A 155 -1.55 1.19 7.05
N ILE A 156 -1.22 0.69 5.86
CA ILE A 156 -2.21 0.13 4.93
C ILE A 156 -2.90 -1.13 5.47
N ALA A 157 -2.16 -2.01 6.12
CA ALA A 157 -2.72 -3.22 6.73
C ALA A 157 -3.75 -2.88 7.83
N GLY A 158 -3.49 -1.86 8.65
CA GLY A 158 -4.41 -1.45 9.73
C GLY A 158 -5.51 -0.46 9.32
N TYR A 159 -5.19 0.47 8.42
CA TYR A 159 -6.06 1.57 8.00
C TYR A 159 -7.37 1.07 7.36
N THR A 160 -7.33 -0.09 6.68
CA THR A 160 -8.54 -0.73 6.14
C THR A 160 -9.54 -1.10 7.24
N GLY A 161 -9.07 -1.57 8.40
CA GLY A 161 -9.92 -1.81 9.57
C GLY A 161 -10.53 -0.51 10.12
N VAL A 162 -9.75 0.57 10.18
CA VAL A 162 -10.24 1.90 10.59
C VAL A 162 -11.31 2.41 9.65
N LEU A 163 -11.15 2.21 8.34
CA LEU A 163 -12.16 2.58 7.34
C LEU A 163 -13.50 1.88 7.61
N LEU A 164 -13.47 0.63 8.03
CA LEU A 164 -14.69 -0.13 8.33
C LEU A 164 -15.34 0.35 9.63
N SER A 165 -14.54 0.63 10.66
CA SER A 165 -15.07 1.03 11.96
C SER A 165 -15.69 2.43 11.97
N VAL A 166 -15.25 3.33 11.08
CA VAL A 166 -15.88 4.66 10.93
C VAL A 166 -17.14 4.66 10.08
N THR A 167 -17.59 3.50 9.57
CA THR A 167 -18.85 3.41 8.82
C THR A 167 -20.06 3.41 9.74
N ASN A 168 -21.19 3.96 9.29
CA ASN A 168 -22.44 3.93 10.05
C ASN A 168 -23.14 2.55 10.03
N ARG A 169 -22.35 1.47 10.02
CA ARG A 169 -22.84 0.10 10.00
C ARG A 169 -22.60 -0.53 11.38
N PRO A 170 -23.66 -0.86 12.13
CA PRO A 170 -23.56 -1.28 13.53
C PRO A 170 -22.53 -2.39 13.77
N ILE A 171 -22.50 -3.40 12.91
CA ILE A 171 -21.59 -4.55 13.03
C ILE A 171 -20.11 -4.21 12.86
N TRP A 172 -19.78 -3.11 12.18
CA TRP A 172 -18.39 -2.71 11.93
C TRP A 172 -17.91 -1.64 12.89
N ALA A 173 -18.84 -0.80 13.39
CA ALA A 173 -18.55 0.27 14.34
C ALA A 173 -18.51 -0.21 15.81
N ASP A 174 -18.88 -1.46 16.08
CA ASP A 174 -18.84 -2.03 17.42
C ASP A 174 -17.39 -2.23 17.87
N SER A 175 -16.99 -1.60 18.97
CA SER A 175 -15.72 -1.87 19.63
C SER A 175 -15.90 -3.04 20.61
N PRO A 176 -14.98 -4.01 20.68
CA PRO A 176 -15.04 -5.11 21.65
C PRO A 176 -15.15 -4.63 23.10
#